data_AF-A0A0F5J7P4-F1
#
_entry.id   AF-A0A0F5J7P4-F1
#
_cell.length_a   1.000
_cell.length_b   1.000
_cell.length_c   1.000
_cell.angle_alpha   90.00
_cell.angle_beta   90.00
_cell.angle_gamma   90.00
#
_symmetry.space_group_name_H-M   'P 1'
#
loop_
_entity.id
_entity.type
_entity.pdbx_description
1 polymer ?
#
loop_
_entity_poly.entity_id
_entity_poly.type
_entity_poly.pdbx_seq_one_letter_code
_entity_poly.pdbx_strand_id
1 'polypeptide(L)'
;TPCFNTFYEFVRDDYRRQLEQKNVREKDFDIDNFLNVLEPYYKGGEYDYLLNSDKELDLLYKRFIVFELDNIKDHKILFPITTIIIMEAFIKKMR
;
A
#
# COMPACT_ATOMS: atom_id res chain seq x y z
N THR A 1 0.74 -18.44 3.20
CA THR A 1 1.85 -17.64 2.65
C THR A 1 1.71 -16.23 3.17
N PRO A 2 2.80 -15.54 3.54
CA PRO A 2 2.73 -14.15 3.98
C PRO A 2 2.15 -13.27 2.86
N CYS A 3 1.12 -12.50 3.16
CA CYS A 3 0.52 -11.49 2.29
C CYS A 3 -0.07 -10.35 3.13
N PHE A 4 -0.59 -9.32 2.46
CA PHE A 4 -1.17 -8.16 3.13
C PHE A 4 -2.31 -8.54 4.08
N ASN A 5 -3.21 -9.45 3.68
CA ASN A 5 -4.31 -9.89 4.55
C ASN A 5 -3.80 -10.53 5.86
N THR A 6 -2.83 -11.44 5.75
CA THR A 6 -2.26 -12.09 6.94
C THR A 6 -1.46 -11.11 7.81
N PHE A 7 -0.89 -10.06 7.22
CA PHE A 7 -0.26 -8.97 7.97
C PHE A 7 -1.30 -8.15 8.73
N TYR A 8 -2.40 -7.77 8.07
CA TYR A 8 -3.50 -7.04 8.70
C TYR A 8 -4.07 -7.81 9.90
N GLU A 9 -4.34 -9.11 9.73
CA GLU A 9 -4.82 -10.01 10.78
C GLU A 9 -3.82 -10.09 11.96
N PHE A 10 -2.53 -10.26 11.66
CA PHE A 10 -1.47 -10.27 12.68
C PHE A 10 -1.41 -8.96 13.47
N VAL A 11 -1.52 -7.81 12.80
CA VAL A 11 -1.52 -6.50 13.47
C VAL A 11 -2.74 -6.38 14.39
N ARG A 12 -3.93 -6.72 13.88
CA ARG A 12 -5.19 -6.65 14.63
C ARG A 12 -5.17 -7.51 15.90
N ASP A 13 -4.68 -8.74 15.80
CA ASP A 13 -4.86 -9.74 16.85
C ASP A 13 -3.60 -9.92 17.72
N ASP A 14 -2.47 -10.28 17.12
CA ASP A 14 -1.25 -10.66 17.83
C ASP A 14 -0.43 -9.44 18.26
N TYR A 15 -0.22 -8.48 17.35
CA TYR A 15 0.59 -7.30 17.64
C TYR A 15 -0.07 -6.39 18.68
N ARG A 16 -1.40 -6.24 18.64
CA ARG A 16 -2.16 -5.52 19.66
C ARG A 16 -1.85 -6.04 21.07
N ARG A 17 -1.87 -7.37 21.26
CA ARG A 17 -1.51 -8.01 22.54
C ARG A 17 -0.06 -7.76 22.95
N GLN A 18 0.86 -7.72 21.99
CA GLN A 18 2.27 -7.40 22.28
C GLN A 18 2.46 -5.94 22.73
N LEU A 19 1.70 -5.00 22.15
CA LEU A 19 1.74 -3.58 22.55
C LEU A 19 1.22 -3.40 23.98
N GLU A 20 0.12 -4.08 24.32
CA GLU A 20 -0.44 -4.11 25.68
C GLU A 20 0.58 -4.68 26.68
N GLN A 21 1.25 -5.80 26.36
CA GLN A 21 2.29 -6.38 27.21
C GLN A 21 3.51 -5.48 27.40
N LYS A 22 3.85 -4.68 26.39
CA LYS A 22 4.98 -3.75 26.43
C LYS A 22 4.62 -2.41 27.08
N ASN A 23 3.39 -2.22 27.56
CA ASN A 23 2.87 -0.94 28.05
C ASN A 23 3.12 0.22 27.09
N VAL A 24 3.06 -0.03 25.78
CA VAL A 24 3.16 1.03 24.77
C VAL A 24 1.91 1.89 24.92
N ARG A 25 2.10 3.20 25.04
CA ARG A 25 0.98 4.12 25.20
C ARG A 25 0.31 4.26 23.84
N GLU A 26 -1.02 4.26 23.80
CA GLU A 26 -1.82 4.44 22.58
C GLU A 26 -1.42 5.70 21.79
N LYS A 27 -1.02 6.77 22.48
CA LYS A 27 -0.48 7.99 21.86
C LYS A 27 0.85 7.82 21.11
N ASP A 28 1.61 6.78 21.41
CA ASP A 28 2.87 6.46 20.72
C ASP A 28 2.60 5.58 19.48
N PHE A 29 1.51 4.81 19.47
CA PHE A 29 1.03 4.06 18.32
C PHE A 29 -0.48 3.82 18.38
N ASP A 30 -1.22 4.54 17.53
CA ASP A 30 -2.67 4.40 17.40
C ASP A 30 -2.98 3.26 16.42
N ILE A 31 -3.14 2.06 16.98
CA ILE A 31 -3.40 0.84 16.22
C ILE A 31 -4.77 0.87 15.54
N ASP A 32 -5.77 1.51 16.15
CA ASP A 32 -7.12 1.55 15.63
C ASP A 32 -7.17 2.47 14.41
N ASN A 33 -6.54 3.64 14.47
CA ASN A 33 -6.37 4.50 13.29
C ASN A 33 -5.52 3.82 12.21
N PHE A 34 -4.45 3.10 12.58
CA PHE A 34 -3.64 2.36 11.63
C PHE A 34 -4.46 1.30 10.88
N LEU A 35 -5.25 0.50 11.60
CA LEU A 35 -6.12 -0.51 11.01
C LEU A 35 -7.23 0.11 10.15
N ASN A 36 -7.79 1.26 10.55
CA ASN A 36 -8.78 1.98 9.75
C ASN A 36 -8.21 2.48 8.41
N VAL A 37 -6.97 2.98 8.40
CA VAL A 37 -6.29 3.40 7.15
C VAL A 37 -6.07 2.20 6.21
N LEU A 38 -5.85 1.02 6.77
CA LEU A 38 -5.59 -0.21 6.01
C LEU A 38 -6.85 -0.99 5.64
N GLU A 39 -7.98 -0.76 6.31
CA GLU A 39 -9.25 -1.47 6.11
C GLU A 39 -9.70 -1.50 4.64
N PRO A 40 -9.63 -0.42 3.84
CA PRO A 40 -10.05 -0.46 2.44
C PRO A 40 -9.27 -1.46 1.57
N TYR A 41 -8.05 -1.82 1.98
CA TYR A 41 -7.18 -2.75 1.27
C TYR A 41 -7.24 -4.19 1.81
N TYR A 42 -7.90 -4.38 2.96
CA TYR A 42 -8.10 -5.69 3.56
C TYR A 42 -9.21 -6.44 2.81
N LYS A 43 -9.22 -7.77 2.93
CA LYS A 43 -10.16 -8.67 2.24
C LYS A 43 -11.62 -8.17 2.34
N GLY A 44 -12.25 -7.90 1.19
CA GLY A 44 -13.62 -7.40 1.09
C GLY A 44 -13.77 -5.87 1.14
N GLY A 45 -12.67 -5.12 1.29
CA GLY A 45 -12.64 -3.67 1.12
C GLY A 45 -12.67 -3.24 -0.35
N GLU A 46 -12.90 -1.95 -0.59
CA GLU A 46 -12.99 -1.35 -1.94
C GLU A 46 -11.74 -1.59 -2.80
N TYR A 47 -10.57 -1.74 -2.17
CA TYR A 47 -9.27 -1.87 -2.82
C TYR A 47 -8.56 -3.19 -2.46
N ASP A 48 -9.30 -4.24 -2.09
CA ASP A 48 -8.75 -5.53 -1.66
C ASP A 48 -7.84 -6.22 -2.70
N TYR A 49 -8.08 -5.90 -3.97
CA TYR A 49 -7.34 -6.38 -5.13
C TYR A 49 -5.98 -5.70 -5.33
N LEU A 50 -5.63 -4.64 -4.59
CA LEU A 50 -4.38 -3.91 -4.79
C LEU A 50 -3.20 -4.58 -4.07
N LEU A 51 -3.28 -4.73 -2.74
CA LEU A 51 -2.12 -5.11 -1.92
C LEU A 51 -1.90 -6.62 -1.82
N ASN A 52 -2.91 -7.43 -2.15
CA ASN A 52 -2.77 -8.88 -2.34
C ASN A 52 -2.78 -9.27 -3.83
N SER A 53 -2.56 -8.31 -4.74
CA SER A 53 -2.56 -8.59 -6.16
C SER A 53 -1.40 -9.54 -6.53
N ASP A 54 -1.73 -10.69 -7.10
CA ASP A 54 -0.73 -11.55 -7.76
C ASP A 54 -0.26 -10.95 -9.11
N LYS A 55 -0.86 -9.84 -9.55
CA LYS A 55 -0.41 -9.12 -10.75
C LYS A 55 0.80 -8.26 -10.39
N GLU A 56 1.97 -8.82 -10.62
CA GLU A 56 3.20 -8.03 -10.65
C GLU A 56 3.11 -7.02 -11.81
N LEU A 57 3.05 -5.73 -11.46
CA LEU A 57 3.07 -4.63 -12.42
C LEU A 57 4.51 -4.39 -12.87
N ASP A 58 5.06 -5.34 -13.63
CA ASP A 58 6.38 -5.18 -14.21
C ASP A 58 6.32 -4.27 -15.44
N LEU A 59 6.59 -2.99 -15.20
CA LEU A 59 6.67 -1.97 -16.24
C LEU A 59 7.90 -2.16 -17.15
N LEU A 60 8.94 -2.88 -16.73
CA LEU A 60 10.20 -3.04 -17.49
C LEU A 60 9.95 -3.76 -18.83
N TYR A 61 9.17 -4.84 -18.84
CA TYR A 61 8.92 -5.63 -20.04
C TYR A 61 7.75 -5.14 -20.90
N LYS A 62 6.99 -4.14 -20.44
CA LYS A 62 5.89 -3.57 -21.25
C LYS A 62 6.45 -2.67 -22.33
N ARG A 63 6.19 -2.99 -23.60
CA ARG A 63 6.66 -2.21 -24.77
C ARG A 63 5.96 -0.87 -24.93
N PHE A 64 4.75 -0.74 -24.39
CA PHE A 64 3.93 0.46 -24.47
C PHE A 64 3.23 0.67 -23.13
N ILE A 65 3.34 1.87 -22.59
CA ILE A 65 2.78 2.26 -21.29
C ILE A 65 2.17 3.65 -21.49
N VAL A 66 0.93 3.82 -21.05
CA VAL A 66 0.22 5.11 -21.08
C VAL A 66 -0.08 5.51 -19.64
N PHE A 67 0.27 6.74 -19.27
CA PHE A 67 -0.04 7.31 -17.96
C PHE A 67 -1.07 8.43 -18.13
N GLU A 68 -2.26 8.27 -17.55
CA GLU A 68 -3.33 9.28 -17.57
C GLU A 68 -3.20 10.23 -16.38
N LEU A 69 -2.27 11.19 -16.47
CA LEU A 69 -2.00 12.12 -15.38
C LEU A 69 -3.17 13.08 -15.10
N ASP A 70 -4.01 13.34 -16.11
CA ASP A 70 -5.17 14.23 -15.97
C ASP A 70 -6.17 13.76 -14.90
N ASN A 71 -6.30 12.45 -14.69
CA ASN A 71 -7.22 11.89 -13.68
C ASN A 71 -6.73 12.09 -12.24
N ILE A 72 -5.43 12.32 -12.04
CA ILE A 72 -4.80 12.40 -10.71
C ILE A 72 -4.14 13.75 -10.44
N LYS A 73 -4.15 14.69 -11.39
CA LYS A 73 -3.42 15.97 -11.29
C LYS A 73 -3.80 16.82 -10.07
N ASP A 74 -5.06 16.77 -9.66
CA ASP A 74 -5.56 17.53 -8.51
C ASP A 74 -5.41 16.75 -7.18
N HIS A 75 -5.04 15.48 -7.25
CA HIS A 75 -4.85 14.64 -6.08
C HIS A 75 -3.45 14.82 -5.50
N LYS A 76 -3.33 15.66 -4.46
CA LYS A 76 -2.07 16.07 -3.81
C LYS A 76 -1.13 14.93 -3.40
N ILE A 77 -1.67 13.73 -3.12
CA ILE A 77 -0.89 12.55 -2.73
C ILE A 77 -0.55 11.64 -3.93
N LEU A 78 -1.53 11.27 -4.77
CA LEU A 78 -1.31 10.35 -5.89
C LEU A 78 -0.42 10.95 -6.96
N PHE A 79 -0.57 12.24 -7.28
CA PHE A 79 0.23 12.89 -8.31
C PHE A 79 1.76 12.75 -8.10
N PRO A 80 2.33 13.12 -6.94
CA PRO A 80 3.76 12.95 -6.71
C PRO A 80 4.19 11.48 -6.68
N ILE A 81 3.38 10.58 -6.11
CA ILE A 81 3.70 9.14 -6.07
C ILE A 81 3.78 8.55 -7.48
N THR A 82 2.77 8.80 -8.31
CA THR A 82 2.75 8.32 -9.69
C THR A 82 3.90 8.91 -10.50
N THR A 83 4.25 10.17 -10.28
CA THR A 83 5.40 10.81 -10.93
C THR A 83 6.72 10.12 -10.57
N ILE A 84 6.91 9.73 -9.30
CA ILE A 84 8.08 8.96 -8.85
C ILE A 84 8.15 7.59 -9.54
N ILE A 85 7.03 6.88 -9.61
CA ILE A 85 6.94 5.58 -10.29
C ILE A 85 7.30 5.72 -11.78
N ILE A 86 6.83 6.79 -12.45
CA ILE A 86 7.17 7.08 -13.85
C ILE A 86 8.69 7.30 -14.00
N MET A 87 9.28 8.14 -13.14
CA MET A 87 10.72 8.42 -13.16
C MET A 87 11.55 7.14 -12.95
N GLU A 88 11.16 6.31 -11.99
CA GLU A 88 11.82 5.03 -11.70
C GLU A 88 11.70 4.05 -12.87
N ALA A 89 10.50 3.89 -13.44
CA ALA A 89 10.26 3.03 -14.59
C ALA A 89 11.06 3.49 -15.82
N PHE A 90 11.17 4.81 -16.03
CA PHE A 90 11.98 5.39 -17.10
C PHE A 90 13.47 5.06 -16.94
N ILE A 91 14.04 5.29 -15.75
CA ILE A 91 15.45 4.97 -15.45
C ILE A 91 15.72 3.47 -15.63
N LYS A 92 14.82 2.61 -15.11
CA LYS A 92 14.95 1.15 -15.22
C LYS A 92 14.95 0.66 -16.67
N LYS A 93 14.18 1.31 -17.57
CA LYS A 93 14.14 0.96 -19.01
C LYS A 93 15.34 1.45 -19.80
N MET A 94 16.03 2.50 -19.34
CA MET A 94 17.23 3.03 -20.01
C MET A 94 18.48 2.20 -19.72
N ARG A 95 18.52 1.50 -18.59
CA ARG A 95 19.62 0.65 -18.16
C ARG A 95 19.52 -0.74 -18.78
#